data_AF-A0A0F9P197-F1
#
_entry.id   AF-A0A0F9P197-F1
#
_cell.length_a   1.000
_cell.length_b   1.000
_cell.length_c   1.000
_cell.angle_alpha   90.00
_cell.angle_beta   90.00
_cell.angle_gamma   90.00
#
_symmetry.space_group_name_H-M   'P 1'
#
loop_
_entity.id
_entity.type
_entity.pdbx_description
1 polymer ?
#
loop_
_entity_poly.entity_id
_entity_poly.type
_entity_poly.pdbx_seq_one_letter_code
_entity_poly.pdbx_strand_id
1 'polypeptide(L)'
;MSERDSKTNTLLIEILIGIIAEIIVVILFFVNIFIPIIIGIIIFILLILRVKKNEIFIINRIIIILKKYEKIKNNNQKEKKKVRKFGTLLDNGREKLEKLGFNIQHNGDTIKNNFFGIHLTRRTKFIYQFLIRRLDKSQTKRPDEAYFSEGYPESQKESSITQVLYDFIEYLKNKRKFSKIYNFLRIKKKE
;
A
#
# COMPACT_ATOMS: atom_id res chain seq x y z
N MET A 1 -24.12 42.57 62.68
CA MET A 1 -23.60 41.48 61.84
C MET A 1 -22.64 40.68 62.71
N SER A 2 -22.96 39.44 63.06
CA SER A 2 -22.30 38.76 64.20
C SER A 2 -21.01 38.07 63.79
N GLU A 3 -20.04 37.97 64.71
CA GLU A 3 -18.76 37.28 64.51
C GLU A 3 -18.94 35.79 64.10
N ARG A 4 -20.09 35.19 64.45
CA ARG A 4 -20.48 33.84 63.99
C ARG A 4 -20.79 33.78 62.51
N ASP A 5 -21.41 34.81 61.94
CA ASP A 5 -21.75 34.86 60.51
C ASP A 5 -20.47 34.98 59.67
N SER A 6 -19.48 35.73 60.16
CA SER A 6 -18.15 35.84 59.54
C SER A 6 -17.42 34.49 59.53
N LYS A 7 -17.32 33.80 60.67
CA LYS A 7 -16.66 32.48 60.78
C LYS A 7 -17.35 31.40 59.94
N THR A 8 -18.69 31.42 59.87
CA THR A 8 -19.46 30.47 59.06
C THR A 8 -19.22 30.70 57.56
N ASN A 9 -19.16 31.96 57.12
CA ASN A 9 -18.84 32.29 55.74
C ASN A 9 -17.39 31.90 55.37
N THR A 10 -16.43 32.08 56.27
CA THR A 10 -15.03 31.63 56.06
C THR A 10 -14.94 30.11 55.90
N LEU A 11 -15.61 29.34 56.76
CA LEU A 11 -15.62 27.88 56.68
C LEU A 11 -16.26 27.37 55.37
N LEU A 12 -17.35 28.00 54.92
CA LEU A 12 -18.00 27.65 53.66
C LEU A 12 -17.11 27.94 52.44
N ILE A 13 -16.33 29.02 52.47
CA ILE A 13 -15.36 29.35 51.42
C ILE A 13 -14.23 28.31 51.37
N GLU A 14 -13.70 27.89 52.52
CA GLU A 14 -12.64 26.88 52.60
C GLU A 14 -13.10 25.52 52.04
N ILE A 15 -14.31 25.08 52.39
CA ILE A 15 -14.91 23.84 51.84
C ILE A 15 -15.08 23.95 50.32
N LEU A 16 -15.57 25.10 49.83
CA LEU A 16 -15.74 25.34 48.40
C LEU A 16 -14.41 25.29 47.65
N ILE A 17 -13.35 25.88 48.20
CA ILE A 17 -11.99 25.84 47.61
C ILE A 17 -11.48 24.39 47.57
N GLY A 18 -11.68 23.61 48.63
CA GLY A 18 -11.28 22.19 48.68
C GLY A 18 -11.94 21.37 47.59
N ILE A 19 -13.27 21.51 47.42
CA ILE A 19 -14.03 20.80 46.37
C ILE A 19 -13.53 21.21 44.97
N ILE A 20 -13.30 22.50 44.73
CA ILE A 20 -12.78 23.00 43.45
C ILE A 20 -11.39 22.40 43.17
N ALA A 21 -10.51 22.34 44.18
CA ALA A 21 -9.17 21.79 44.03
C ALA A 21 -9.21 20.30 43.65
N GLU A 22 -10.06 19.50 44.29
CA GLU A 22 -10.22 18.07 43.95
C GLU A 22 -10.74 17.87 42.53
N ILE A 23 -11.74 18.66 42.11
CA ILE A 23 -12.26 18.61 40.74
C ILE A 23 -11.16 18.92 39.72
N ILE A 24 -10.33 19.95 39.98
CA ILE A 24 -9.20 20.30 39.11
C ILE A 24 -8.20 19.15 39.02
N VAL A 25 -7.85 18.52 40.14
CA VAL A 25 -6.91 17.38 40.16
C VAL A 25 -7.45 16.21 39.33
N VAL A 26 -8.73 15.89 39.46
CA VAL A 26 -9.37 14.81 38.69
C VAL A 26 -9.36 15.15 37.19
N ILE A 27 -9.68 16.39 36.81
CA ILE A 27 -9.62 16.83 35.41
C ILE A 27 -8.19 16.70 34.86
N LEU A 28 -7.18 17.19 35.59
CA LEU A 28 -5.79 17.11 35.17
C LEU A 28 -5.32 15.66 35.03
N PHE A 29 -5.75 14.76 35.91
CA PHE A 29 -5.47 13.34 35.80
C PHE A 29 -6.03 12.74 34.50
N PHE A 30 -7.30 13.00 34.18
CA PHE A 30 -7.91 12.53 32.94
C PHE A 30 -7.24 13.13 31.70
N VAL A 31 -6.94 14.43 31.71
CA VAL A 31 -6.24 15.11 30.61
C VAL A 31 -4.88 14.47 30.35
N ASN A 32 -4.11 14.19 31.40
CA ASN A 32 -2.80 13.54 31.30
C ASN A 32 -2.86 12.10 30.78
N ILE A 33 -3.98 11.40 30.94
CA ILE A 33 -4.16 10.04 30.39
C ILE A 33 -4.67 10.10 28.95
N PHE A 34 -5.68 10.92 28.67
CA PHE A 34 -6.33 10.93 27.35
C PHE A 34 -5.48 11.58 26.27
N ILE A 35 -4.71 12.64 26.57
CA ILE A 35 -3.88 13.31 25.56
C ILE A 35 -2.84 12.35 24.95
N PRO A 36 -2.02 11.61 25.72
CA PRO A 36 -1.07 10.66 25.16
C PRO A 36 -1.74 9.56 24.34
N ILE A 37 -2.91 9.07 24.76
CA ILE A 37 -3.67 8.04 24.02
C ILE A 37 -4.10 8.60 22.65
N ILE A 38 -4.67 9.81 22.63
CA ILE A 38 -5.09 10.48 21.39
C ILE A 38 -3.90 10.69 20.46
N ILE A 39 -2.77 11.20 20.97
CA ILE A 39 -1.54 11.40 20.20
C ILE A 39 -1.05 10.07 19.63
N GLY A 40 -1.02 9.00 20.43
CA GLY A 40 -0.63 7.66 20.00
C GLY A 40 -1.50 7.14 18.86
N ILE A 41 -2.82 7.32 18.95
CA ILE A 41 -3.76 6.95 17.89
C ILE A 41 -3.49 7.74 16.61
N ILE A 42 -3.23 9.06 16.70
CA ILE A 42 -2.93 9.90 15.54
C ILE A 42 -1.65 9.43 14.85
N ILE A 43 -0.58 9.19 15.59
CA ILE A 43 0.70 8.69 15.05
C ILE A 43 0.49 7.33 14.35
N PHE A 44 -0.25 6.42 14.98
CA PHE A 44 -0.55 5.11 14.41
C PHE A 44 -1.35 5.21 13.10
N ILE A 45 -2.34 6.11 13.03
CA ILE A 45 -3.11 6.38 11.82
C ILE A 45 -2.19 6.93 10.71
N LEU A 46 -1.32 7.89 11.03
CA LEU A 46 -0.36 8.47 10.08
C LEU A 46 0.59 7.42 9.50
N LEU A 47 1.07 6.49 10.33
CA LEU A 47 1.91 5.37 9.88
C LEU A 47 1.17 4.48 8.88
N ILE A 48 -0.07 4.09 9.16
CA ILE A 48 -0.87 3.27 8.23
C ILE A 48 -1.11 4.02 6.90
N LEU A 49 -1.42 5.32 6.96
CA LEU A 49 -1.61 6.14 5.76
C LEU A 49 -0.33 6.21 4.91
N ARG A 50 0.84 6.35 5.55
CA ARG A 50 2.15 6.38 4.87
C ARG A 50 2.44 5.08 4.13
N VAL A 51 2.21 3.92 4.78
CA VAL A 51 2.44 2.60 4.16
C VAL A 51 1.58 2.46 2.90
N LYS A 52 0.28 2.80 2.98
CA LYS A 52 -0.64 2.68 1.83
C LYS A 52 -0.31 3.63 0.67
N LYS A 53 0.17 4.84 0.97
CA LYS A 53 0.62 5.79 -0.08
C LYS A 53 1.76 5.19 -0.90
N ASN A 54 2.67 4.48 -0.24
CA ASN A 54 3.82 3.84 -0.88
C ASN A 54 3.40 2.65 -1.78
N GLU A 55 2.40 1.87 -1.37
CA GLU A 55 1.83 0.78 -2.18
C GLU A 55 1.12 1.32 -3.43
N ILE A 56 0.29 2.36 -3.29
CA ILE A 56 -0.37 3.00 -4.42
C ILE A 56 0.66 3.55 -5.42
N PHE A 57 1.78 4.09 -4.92
CA PHE A 57 2.84 4.61 -5.74
C PHE A 57 3.52 3.55 -6.60
N ILE A 58 3.83 2.36 -6.05
CA ILE A 58 4.45 1.28 -6.83
C ILE A 58 3.50 0.78 -7.93
N ILE A 59 2.23 0.58 -7.60
CA ILE A 59 1.19 0.16 -8.56
C ILE A 59 1.11 1.14 -9.73
N ASN A 60 1.02 2.44 -9.45
CA ASN A 60 0.94 3.46 -10.49
C ASN A 60 2.18 3.43 -11.40
N ARG A 61 3.38 3.27 -10.83
CA ARG A 61 4.61 3.19 -11.63
C ARG A 61 4.63 1.96 -12.52
N ILE A 62 4.20 0.80 -12.02
CA ILE A 62 4.11 -0.44 -12.82
C ILE A 62 3.16 -0.22 -14.00
N ILE A 63 1.94 0.25 -13.73
CA ILE A 63 0.94 0.52 -14.77
C ILE A 63 1.49 1.48 -15.84
N ILE A 64 2.15 2.56 -15.42
CA ILE A 64 2.71 3.56 -16.35
C ILE A 64 3.81 2.93 -17.21
N ILE A 65 4.69 2.12 -16.63
CA ILE A 65 5.76 1.47 -17.37
C ILE A 65 5.18 0.49 -18.39
N LEU A 66 4.26 -0.39 -18.00
CA LEU A 66 3.65 -1.37 -18.89
C LEU A 66 2.87 -0.72 -20.03
N LYS A 67 2.08 0.32 -19.75
CA LYS A 67 1.40 1.11 -20.80
C LYS A 67 2.37 1.77 -21.78
N LYS A 68 3.49 2.30 -21.27
CA LYS A 68 4.51 2.94 -22.12
C LYS A 68 5.30 1.91 -22.91
N TYR A 69 5.58 0.75 -22.32
CA TYR A 69 6.21 -0.39 -22.97
C TYR A 69 5.37 -0.85 -24.16
N GLU A 70 4.07 -1.09 -23.97
CA GLU A 70 3.17 -1.57 -25.03
C GLU A 70 3.17 -0.64 -26.26
N LYS A 71 3.21 0.68 -26.04
CA LYS A 71 3.25 1.69 -27.12
C LYS A 71 4.55 1.69 -27.92
N ILE A 72 5.64 1.15 -27.38
CA ILE A 72 6.98 1.26 -27.98
C ILE A 72 7.65 -0.09 -28.20
N LYS A 73 6.92 -1.19 -28.01
CA LYS A 73 7.46 -2.56 -28.01
C LYS A 73 8.18 -2.90 -29.33
N ASN A 74 7.68 -2.40 -30.45
CA ASN A 74 8.28 -2.60 -31.78
C ASN A 74 9.60 -1.83 -32.00
N ASN A 75 10.01 -0.94 -31.09
CA ASN A 75 11.29 -0.24 -31.17
C ASN A 75 12.29 -0.88 -30.20
N ASN A 76 13.17 -1.73 -30.74
CA ASN A 76 14.11 -2.57 -29.99
C ASN A 76 14.93 -1.80 -28.92
N GLN A 77 15.47 -0.62 -29.23
CA GLN A 77 16.26 0.16 -28.26
C GLN A 77 15.38 0.71 -27.13
N LYS A 78 14.21 1.25 -27.47
CA LYS A 78 13.27 1.82 -26.49
C LYS A 78 12.64 0.74 -25.62
N GLU A 79 12.34 -0.42 -26.21
CA GLU A 79 11.83 -1.62 -25.57
C GLU A 79 12.78 -2.09 -24.47
N LYS A 80 14.05 -2.34 -24.80
CA LYS A 80 15.06 -2.81 -23.84
C LYS A 80 15.19 -1.88 -22.64
N LYS A 81 15.15 -0.57 -22.88
CA LYS A 81 15.17 0.45 -21.82
C LYS A 81 13.94 0.35 -20.90
N LYS A 82 12.77 0.03 -21.43
CA LYS A 82 11.56 -0.16 -20.63
C LYS A 82 11.54 -1.48 -19.87
N VAL A 83 11.99 -2.58 -20.49
CA VAL A 83 12.11 -3.87 -19.80
C VAL A 83 13.04 -3.75 -18.61
N ARG A 84 14.23 -3.16 -18.78
CA ARG A 84 15.14 -2.89 -17.67
C ARG A 84 14.49 -2.04 -16.58
N LYS A 85 13.82 -0.95 -16.96
CA LYS A 85 13.13 -0.07 -16.01
C LYS A 85 12.01 -0.78 -15.26
N PHE A 86 11.27 -1.67 -15.93
CA PHE A 86 10.23 -2.49 -15.32
C PHE A 86 10.85 -3.42 -14.29
N GLY A 87 11.89 -4.15 -14.69
CA GLY A 87 12.64 -5.04 -13.83
C GLY A 87 13.20 -4.38 -12.57
N THR A 88 13.93 -3.28 -12.72
CA THR A 88 14.46 -2.51 -11.58
C THR A 88 13.36 -1.99 -10.66
N LEU A 89 12.18 -1.63 -11.20
CA LEU A 89 11.06 -1.22 -10.37
C LEU A 89 10.53 -2.38 -9.51
N LEU A 90 10.52 -3.60 -10.05
CA LEU A 90 10.09 -4.78 -9.32
C LEU A 90 11.11 -5.17 -8.24
N ASP A 91 12.40 -5.16 -8.57
CA ASP A 91 13.49 -5.45 -7.62
C ASP A 91 13.47 -4.48 -6.42
N ASN A 92 13.45 -3.18 -6.69
CA ASN A 92 13.38 -2.15 -5.66
C ASN A 92 12.01 -2.09 -4.96
N GLY A 93 11.01 -2.75 -5.54
CA GLY A 93 9.64 -2.78 -5.10
C GLY A 93 9.27 -3.99 -4.25
N ARG A 94 10.23 -4.89 -3.97
CA ARG A 94 9.98 -6.21 -3.36
C ARG A 94 9.03 -6.18 -2.17
N GLU A 95 9.40 -5.46 -1.10
CA GLU A 95 8.61 -5.37 0.13
C GLU A 95 7.18 -4.84 -0.13
N LYS A 96 7.05 -3.89 -1.06
CA LYS A 96 5.74 -3.28 -1.41
C LYS A 96 4.89 -4.25 -2.22
N LEU A 97 5.50 -5.07 -3.07
CA LEU A 97 4.80 -6.11 -3.83
C LEU A 97 4.35 -7.25 -2.90
N GLU A 98 5.16 -7.63 -1.92
CA GLU A 98 4.81 -8.60 -0.88
C GLU A 98 3.59 -8.14 -0.09
N LYS A 99 3.55 -6.86 0.33
CA LYS A 99 2.37 -6.25 0.97
C LYS A 99 1.12 -6.22 0.09
N LEU A 100 1.28 -6.24 -1.23
CA LEU A 100 0.17 -6.35 -2.20
C LEU A 100 -0.31 -7.79 -2.43
N GLY A 101 0.29 -8.76 -1.73
CA GLY A 101 -0.07 -10.17 -1.79
C GLY A 101 0.67 -10.94 -2.89
N PHE A 102 1.78 -10.42 -3.40
CA PHE A 102 2.66 -11.18 -4.29
C PHE A 102 3.71 -11.95 -3.49
N ASN A 103 3.89 -13.22 -3.81
CA ASN A 103 5.02 -14.03 -3.38
C ASN A 103 6.17 -13.88 -4.40
N ILE A 104 7.37 -13.61 -3.89
CA ILE A 104 8.57 -13.34 -4.69
C ILE A 104 9.60 -14.43 -4.46
N GLN A 105 9.85 -15.23 -5.49
CA GLN A 105 10.71 -16.40 -5.48
C GLN A 105 11.93 -16.19 -6.39
N HIS A 106 12.91 -17.10 -6.30
CA HIS A 106 14.08 -17.14 -7.17
C HIS A 106 14.79 -15.78 -7.29
N ASN A 107 15.14 -15.17 -6.16
CA ASN A 107 15.82 -13.87 -6.09
C ASN A 107 15.12 -12.73 -6.85
N GLY A 108 13.79 -12.79 -7.01
CA GLY A 108 13.03 -11.75 -7.71
C GLY A 108 12.64 -12.12 -9.14
N ASP A 109 13.06 -13.27 -9.64
CA ASP A 109 12.77 -13.70 -11.02
C ASP A 109 11.34 -14.16 -11.20
N THR A 110 10.68 -14.58 -10.12
CA THR A 110 9.27 -14.98 -10.15
C THR A 110 8.48 -14.22 -9.11
N ILE A 111 7.47 -13.48 -9.55
CA ILE A 111 6.61 -12.64 -8.71
C ILE A 111 5.17 -13.04 -9.00
N LYS A 112 4.50 -13.74 -8.09
CA LYS A 112 3.17 -14.30 -8.36
C LYS A 112 2.19 -14.12 -7.21
N ASN A 113 0.91 -14.10 -7.52
CA ASN A 113 -0.17 -14.21 -6.57
C ASN A 113 -1.18 -15.25 -7.07
N ASN A 114 -2.38 -15.29 -6.51
CA ASN A 114 -3.39 -16.27 -6.91
C ASN A 114 -3.90 -16.13 -8.36
N PHE A 115 -3.75 -14.95 -8.97
CA PHE A 115 -4.36 -14.59 -10.25
C PHE A 115 -3.36 -14.32 -11.36
N PHE A 116 -2.15 -13.85 -11.02
CA PHE A 116 -1.13 -13.45 -11.99
C PHE A 116 0.26 -13.82 -11.53
N GLY A 117 1.09 -14.24 -12.49
CA GLY A 117 2.52 -14.47 -12.32
C GLY A 117 3.31 -13.60 -13.28
N ILE A 118 4.39 -13.00 -12.79
CA ILE A 118 5.40 -12.31 -13.59
C ILE A 118 6.67 -13.15 -13.50
N HIS A 119 7.28 -13.45 -14.65
CA HIS A 119 8.60 -14.05 -14.69
C HIS A 119 9.55 -13.11 -15.43
N LEU A 120 10.73 -12.88 -14.82
CA LEU A 120 11.76 -11.98 -15.30
C LEU A 120 12.96 -12.81 -15.73
N THR A 121 13.41 -12.63 -16.96
CA THR A 121 14.62 -13.31 -17.45
C THR A 121 15.80 -12.35 -17.37
N ARG A 122 16.86 -12.79 -16.70
CA ARG A 122 18.07 -11.99 -16.44
C ARG A 122 19.27 -12.50 -17.20
N ARG A 123 20.04 -11.58 -17.74
CA ARG A 123 21.41 -11.82 -18.19
C ARG A 123 22.29 -11.04 -17.22
N THR A 124 23.03 -11.78 -16.40
CA THR A 124 23.72 -11.25 -15.21
C THR A 124 22.75 -10.50 -14.29
N LYS A 125 22.94 -9.19 -14.09
CA LYS A 125 22.08 -8.36 -13.22
C LYS A 125 20.93 -7.69 -13.97
N PHE A 126 20.93 -7.74 -15.30
CA PHE A 126 19.98 -6.98 -16.11
C PHE A 126 18.83 -7.86 -16.60
N ILE A 127 17.61 -7.38 -16.36
CA ILE A 127 16.40 -7.97 -16.94
C ILE A 127 16.32 -7.55 -18.40
N TYR A 128 16.19 -8.53 -19.28
CA TYR A 128 16.11 -8.32 -20.73
C TYR A 128 14.83 -8.86 -21.35
N GLN A 129 14.07 -9.67 -20.61
CA GLN A 129 12.75 -10.15 -20.99
C GLN A 129 11.86 -10.24 -19.75
N PHE A 130 10.54 -10.14 -19.96
CA PHE A 130 9.56 -10.50 -18.95
C PHE A 130 8.34 -11.16 -19.59
N LEU A 131 7.69 -12.06 -18.87
CA LEU A 131 6.36 -12.53 -19.23
C LEU A 131 5.39 -12.28 -18.08
N ILE A 132 4.12 -12.12 -18.41
CA ILE A 132 3.01 -12.04 -17.46
C ILE A 132 2.04 -13.16 -17.82
N ARG A 133 1.65 -13.97 -16.86
CA ARG A 133 0.71 -15.08 -17.04
C ARG A 133 -0.48 -14.98 -16.11
N ARG A 134 -1.64 -15.45 -16.57
CA ARG A 134 -2.79 -15.71 -15.71
C ARG A 134 -2.56 -17.00 -14.91
N LEU A 135 -2.96 -16.97 -13.66
CA LEU A 135 -2.88 -18.10 -12.74
C LEU A 135 -4.29 -18.45 -12.24
N ASP A 136 -4.48 -19.72 -11.94
CA ASP A 136 -5.62 -20.21 -11.17
C ASP A 136 -5.09 -20.75 -9.84
N LYS A 137 -5.49 -20.13 -8.73
CA LYS A 137 -5.03 -20.47 -7.36
C LYS A 137 -3.50 -20.60 -7.27
N SER A 138 -2.77 -19.62 -7.81
CA SER A 138 -1.29 -19.57 -7.85
C SER A 138 -0.61 -20.63 -8.73
N GLN A 139 -1.36 -21.42 -9.49
CA GLN A 139 -0.86 -22.39 -10.48
C GLN A 139 -1.09 -21.88 -11.90
N THR A 140 -0.24 -22.32 -12.83
CA THR A 140 -0.42 -21.99 -14.25
C THR A 140 -1.76 -22.52 -14.74
N LYS A 141 -2.55 -21.65 -15.38
CA LYS A 141 -3.84 -22.03 -15.98
C LYS A 141 -3.61 -23.03 -17.13
N ARG A 142 -4.58 -23.90 -17.38
CA ARG A 142 -4.61 -24.76 -18.59
C ARG A 142 -5.87 -24.45 -19.40
N PRO A 143 -5.77 -24.09 -20.70
CA PRO A 143 -4.52 -23.82 -21.43
C PRO A 143 -3.74 -22.65 -20.83
N ASP A 144 -2.42 -22.59 -21.09
CA ASP A 144 -1.57 -21.50 -20.59
C ASP A 144 -1.95 -20.18 -21.26
N GLU A 145 -2.04 -19.13 -20.45
CA GLU A 145 -2.44 -17.80 -20.90
C GLU A 145 -1.36 -16.82 -20.45
N ALA A 146 -0.44 -16.51 -21.37
CA ALA A 146 0.72 -15.68 -21.09
C ALA A 146 0.91 -14.58 -22.14
N TYR A 147 1.41 -13.45 -21.69
CA TYR A 147 1.95 -12.38 -22.49
C TYR A 147 3.48 -12.41 -22.42
N PHE A 148 4.14 -12.43 -23.57
CA PHE A 148 5.59 -12.40 -23.69
C PHE A 148 6.08 -11.02 -24.15
N SER A 149 7.15 -10.51 -23.54
CA SER A 149 7.84 -9.31 -24.05
C SER A 149 8.52 -9.57 -25.39
N GLU A 150 8.81 -8.52 -26.16
CA GLU A 150 9.37 -8.65 -27.52
C GLU A 150 10.76 -9.32 -27.57
N GLY A 151 11.49 -9.31 -26.46
CA GLY A 151 12.77 -9.99 -26.37
C GLY A 151 12.69 -11.52 -26.54
N TYR A 152 11.52 -12.15 -26.41
CA TYR A 152 11.36 -13.60 -26.57
C TYR A 152 11.40 -14.05 -28.05
N PRO A 153 11.77 -15.32 -28.33
CA PRO A 153 11.72 -15.88 -29.69
C PRO A 153 10.30 -15.85 -30.28
N GLU A 154 10.19 -15.73 -31.61
CA GLU A 154 8.88 -15.65 -32.29
C GLU A 154 7.97 -16.84 -31.99
N SER A 155 8.52 -18.05 -31.93
CA SER A 155 7.75 -19.25 -31.59
C SER A 155 7.00 -19.17 -30.25
N GLN A 156 7.51 -18.39 -29.30
CA GLN A 156 6.81 -18.14 -28.03
C GLN A 156 5.87 -16.95 -28.14
N LYS A 157 6.23 -15.91 -28.90
CA LYS A 157 5.40 -14.72 -29.09
C LYS A 157 4.14 -15.00 -29.91
N GLU A 158 4.15 -15.98 -30.81
CA GLU A 158 2.95 -16.43 -31.53
C GLU A 158 1.83 -16.90 -30.58
N SER A 159 2.21 -17.50 -29.44
CA SER A 159 1.28 -17.90 -28.38
C SER A 159 0.93 -16.77 -27.39
N SER A 160 1.46 -15.56 -27.60
CA SER A 160 1.30 -14.43 -26.68
C SER A 160 -0.09 -13.83 -26.74
N ILE A 161 -0.78 -13.82 -25.60
CA ILE A 161 -2.12 -13.27 -25.46
C ILE A 161 -2.02 -11.83 -24.93
N THR A 162 -2.10 -10.85 -25.84
CA THR A 162 -2.07 -9.41 -25.48
C THR A 162 -3.07 -9.04 -24.40
N GLN A 163 -4.24 -9.68 -24.38
CA GLN A 163 -5.27 -9.45 -23.37
C GLN A 163 -4.75 -9.66 -21.94
N VAL A 164 -3.85 -10.64 -21.71
CA VAL A 164 -3.27 -10.93 -20.39
C VAL A 164 -2.53 -9.72 -19.81
N LEU A 165 -1.83 -8.96 -20.64
CA LEU A 165 -1.18 -7.71 -20.21
C LEU A 165 -2.22 -6.66 -19.76
N TYR A 166 -3.30 -6.50 -20.53
CA TYR A 166 -4.35 -5.54 -20.21
C TYR A 166 -5.11 -5.92 -18.94
N ASP A 167 -5.44 -7.20 -18.77
CA ASP A 167 -6.09 -7.72 -17.57
C ASP A 167 -5.21 -7.54 -16.35
N PHE A 168 -3.90 -7.76 -16.48
CA PHE A 168 -2.96 -7.52 -15.40
C PHE A 168 -2.91 -6.03 -15.02
N ILE A 169 -2.86 -5.14 -16.01
CA ILE A 169 -2.93 -3.69 -15.77
C ILE A 169 -4.25 -3.32 -15.08
N GLU A 170 -5.36 -3.93 -15.48
CA GLU A 170 -6.67 -3.70 -14.87
C GLU A 170 -6.76 -4.22 -13.45
N TYR A 171 -6.26 -5.43 -13.19
CA TYR A 171 -6.11 -5.99 -11.86
C TYR A 171 -5.37 -5.03 -10.93
N LEU A 172 -4.25 -4.47 -11.37
CA LEU A 172 -3.50 -3.47 -10.62
C LEU A 172 -4.30 -2.18 -10.39
N LYS A 173 -5.06 -1.69 -11.38
CA LYS A 173 -5.97 -0.54 -11.20
C LYS A 173 -7.06 -0.82 -10.16
N ASN A 174 -7.59 -2.04 -10.13
CA ASN A 174 -8.63 -2.43 -9.19
C ASN A 174 -8.07 -2.54 -7.77
N LYS A 175 -6.90 -3.16 -7.58
CA LYS A 175 -6.17 -3.13 -6.29
C LYS A 175 -5.95 -1.70 -5.78
N ARG A 176 -5.59 -0.77 -6.68
CA ARG A 176 -5.49 0.66 -6.36
C ARG A 176 -6.82 1.28 -5.92
N LYS A 177 -7.94 0.98 -6.61
CA LYS A 177 -9.27 1.50 -6.26
C LYS A 177 -9.74 0.99 -4.90
N PHE A 178 -9.63 -0.31 -4.64
CA PHE A 178 -9.97 -0.90 -3.33
C PHE A 178 -9.16 -0.28 -2.20
N SER A 179 -7.86 -0.06 -2.42
CA SER A 179 -7.02 0.64 -1.44
C SER A 179 -7.50 2.07 -1.13
N LYS A 180 -8.08 2.78 -2.11
CA LYS A 180 -8.65 4.13 -1.90
C LYS A 180 -10.00 4.08 -1.17
N ILE A 181 -10.89 3.18 -1.57
CA ILE A 181 -12.24 3.05 -1.01
C ILE A 181 -12.18 2.63 0.46
N TYR A 182 -11.30 1.67 0.81
CA TYR A 182 -11.09 1.29 2.20
C TYR A 182 -10.67 2.49 3.07
N ASN A 183 -9.87 3.40 2.54
CA ASN A 183 -9.46 4.60 3.27
C ASN A 183 -10.65 5.56 3.47
N PHE A 184 -11.51 5.72 2.47
CA PHE A 184 -12.73 6.52 2.59
C PHE A 184 -13.72 5.95 3.62
N LEU A 185 -13.96 4.63 3.59
CA LEU A 185 -14.88 3.96 4.53
C LEU A 185 -14.34 3.92 5.98
N ARG A 186 -13.02 3.85 6.15
CA ARG A 186 -12.41 3.91 7.50
C ARG A 186 -12.50 5.30 8.13
N ILE A 187 -12.50 6.37 7.32
CA ILE A 187 -12.69 7.74 7.80
C ILE A 187 -14.14 7.93 8.26
N LYS A 188 -15.12 7.46 7.47
CA LYS A 188 -16.55 7.57 7.80
C LYS A 188 -17.04 6.75 9.00
N LYS A 189 -16.32 5.69 9.41
CA LYS A 189 -16.66 4.91 10.61
C LYS A 189 -16.22 5.58 11.93
N LYS A 190 -15.55 6.73 11.85
CA LYS A 190 -15.00 7.48 12.99
C LYS A 190 -15.62 8.88 13.14
N GLU A 191 -16.57 9.24 12.27
CA GLU A 191 -17.48 10.38 12.42
C GLU A 191 -18.81 9.83 12.95
#